data_AF-A0A7M3X3M6-F1
#
_entry.id   AF-A0A7M3X3M6-F1
#
_cell.length_a   1.000
_cell.length_b   1.000
_cell.length_c   1.000
_cell.angle_alpha   90.00
_cell.angle_beta   90.00
_cell.angle_gamma   90.00
#
_symmetry.space_group_name_H-M   'P 1'
#
loop_
_entity.id
_entity.type
_entity.pdbx_description
1 polymer ?
#
loop_
_entity_poly.entity_id
_entity_poly.type
_entity_poly.pdbx_seq_one_letter_code
_entity_poly.pdbx_strand_id
1 'polypeptide(L)'
;MAGTAERMAKNQKQVAISEFFEKNKHFLGFDSLTRSLITAVKEAVDNSLDACEEARILPEIRVQINKIDDKKNIIELKTEDNGPGIPKRSIEKVFGQLLFGSRFHAIRQSRGQQGIGITGVVMYSQLTTGRKTHVRSKIATETSAAIVDIGLDTRKNKATKTNEGRELWECPDGTMKEHGLEITCRMKAKYQRGRQSVYQYLRMTSIVNPHADITFVDPDGEVHHWPRVTERLPRKVESIKPHPHGIHLGTLQRMCTESTDSRMTSFLYKNFSGVSSRAAKQLLEA
;
A
#
# COMPACT_ATOMS: atom_id res chain seq x y z
N MET A 1 -30.08 24.63 30.97
CA MET A 1 -28.80 24.38 30.25
C MET A 1 -28.49 22.89 30.01
N ALA A 2 -29.07 21.93 30.75
CA ALA A 2 -28.86 20.49 30.52
C ALA A 2 -29.36 19.98 29.14
N GLY A 3 -30.50 20.48 28.64
CA GLY A 3 -31.08 20.02 27.37
C GLY A 3 -30.31 20.44 26.11
N THR A 4 -29.50 21.51 26.17
CA THR A 4 -28.64 21.93 25.05
C THR A 4 -27.41 21.04 24.94
N ALA A 5 -26.81 20.68 26.07
CA ALA A 5 -25.68 19.75 26.12
C ALA A 5 -26.07 18.34 25.65
N GLU A 6 -27.23 17.81 26.06
CA GLU A 6 -27.73 16.52 25.59
C GLU A 6 -28.11 16.52 24.10
N ARG A 7 -28.68 17.62 23.58
CA ARG A 7 -28.91 17.79 22.14
C ARG A 7 -27.61 17.89 21.35
N MET A 8 -26.61 18.59 21.87
CA MET A 8 -25.29 18.69 21.26
C MET A 8 -24.56 17.35 21.27
N ALA A 9 -24.66 16.59 22.38
CA ALA A 9 -24.10 15.25 22.49
C ALA A 9 -24.78 14.25 21.53
N LYS A 10 -26.11 14.31 21.35
CA LYS A 10 -26.82 13.49 20.35
C LYS A 10 -26.41 13.76 18.90
N ASN A 11 -25.89 14.96 18.62
CA ASN A 11 -25.40 15.32 17.29
C ASN A 11 -23.94 14.93 17.05
N GLN A 12 -23.21 14.48 18.07
CA GLN A 12 -21.85 13.97 17.90
C GLN A 12 -21.91 12.58 17.25
N LYS A 13 -21.49 12.50 16.00
CA LYS A 13 -21.35 11.23 15.27
C LYS A 13 -19.86 10.90 15.16
N GLN A 14 -19.50 9.68 15.53
CA GLN A 14 -18.16 9.16 15.28
C GLN A 14 -17.99 9.00 13.77
N VAL A 15 -16.98 9.68 13.21
CA VAL A 15 -16.67 9.67 11.79
C VAL A 15 -15.70 8.51 11.53
N ALA A 16 -16.00 7.67 10.54
CA ALA A 16 -15.10 6.62 10.13
C ALA A 16 -13.82 7.22 9.51
N ILE A 17 -12.68 6.56 9.69
CA ILE A 17 -11.39 7.02 9.15
C ILE A 17 -11.44 7.21 7.63
N SER A 18 -12.18 6.36 6.94
CA SER A 18 -12.46 6.49 5.50
C SER A 18 -13.25 7.74 5.14
N GLU A 19 -14.21 8.17 5.96
CA GLU A 19 -14.94 9.42 5.74
C GLU A 19 -14.05 10.65 6.03
N PHE A 20 -13.12 10.54 6.99
CA PHE A 20 -12.11 11.58 7.20
C PHE A 20 -11.22 11.77 5.98
N PHE A 21 -10.72 10.69 5.38
CA PHE A 21 -9.88 10.77 4.19
C PHE A 21 -10.64 11.14 2.92
N GLU A 22 -11.91 10.76 2.80
CA GLU A 22 -12.78 11.22 1.72
C GLU A 22 -12.90 12.75 1.71
N LYS A 23 -13.13 13.36 2.88
CA LYS A 23 -13.20 14.83 3.01
C LYS A 23 -11.81 15.48 2.89
N ASN A 24 -10.75 14.78 3.30
CA ASN A 24 -9.40 15.32 3.36
C ASN A 24 -8.41 14.54 2.48
N LYS A 25 -8.76 14.36 1.20
CA LYS A 25 -7.94 13.62 0.21
C LYS A 25 -6.49 14.11 0.05
N HIS A 26 -6.21 15.36 0.44
CA HIS A 26 -4.86 15.94 0.41
C HIS A 26 -3.90 15.26 1.41
N PHE A 27 -4.40 14.71 2.54
CA PHE A 27 -3.57 13.93 3.47
C PHE A 27 -3.07 12.61 2.86
N LEU A 28 -3.75 12.11 1.83
CA LEU A 28 -3.33 10.93 1.08
C LEU A 28 -2.46 11.28 -0.15
N GLY A 29 -2.14 12.56 -0.38
CA GLY A 29 -1.37 12.98 -1.54
C GLY A 29 -2.17 13.16 -2.82
N PHE A 30 -3.51 13.23 -2.74
CA PHE A 30 -4.42 13.51 -3.86
C PHE A 30 -4.90 14.97 -3.85
N ASP A 31 -3.96 15.92 -3.88
CA ASP A 31 -4.25 17.37 -3.85
C ASP A 31 -4.61 17.95 -5.24
N SER A 32 -3.96 17.45 -6.28
CA SER A 32 -3.96 17.98 -7.64
C SER A 32 -3.95 16.82 -8.64
N LEU A 33 -4.51 17.04 -9.83
CA LEU A 33 -4.66 15.98 -10.83
C LEU A 33 -3.32 15.33 -11.21
N THR A 34 -2.23 16.10 -11.23
CA THR A 34 -0.92 15.55 -11.57
C THR A 34 -0.31 14.77 -10.41
N ARG A 35 -0.35 15.31 -9.19
CA ARG A 35 0.20 14.61 -8.02
C ARG A 35 -0.59 13.33 -7.75
N SER A 36 -1.91 13.34 -7.93
CA SER A 36 -2.76 12.16 -7.80
C SER A 36 -2.27 10.98 -8.64
N LEU A 37 -1.87 11.23 -9.89
CA LEU A 37 -1.33 10.18 -10.77
C LEU A 37 -0.01 9.62 -10.26
N ILE A 38 0.92 10.51 -9.88
CA ILE A 38 2.23 10.13 -9.37
C ILE A 38 2.07 9.33 -8.07
N THR A 39 1.21 9.79 -7.16
CA THR A 39 0.87 9.09 -5.92
C THR A 39 0.32 7.70 -6.23
N ALA A 40 -0.62 7.56 -7.16
CA ALA A 40 -1.18 6.27 -7.50
C ALA A 40 -0.15 5.30 -8.09
N VAL A 41 0.70 5.76 -9.02
CA VAL A 41 1.79 4.94 -9.58
C VAL A 41 2.78 4.57 -8.49
N LYS A 42 3.19 5.52 -7.64
CA LYS A 42 4.11 5.29 -6.54
C LYS A 42 3.60 4.20 -5.60
N GLU A 43 2.36 4.33 -5.14
CA GLU A 43 1.78 3.36 -4.21
C GLU A 43 1.58 1.98 -4.86
N ALA A 44 1.33 1.90 -6.17
CA ALA A 44 1.29 0.63 -6.89
C ALA A 44 2.69 -0.01 -6.98
N VAL A 45 3.68 0.73 -7.50
CA VAL A 45 5.05 0.23 -7.70
C VAL A 45 5.73 -0.12 -6.37
N ASP A 46 5.59 0.71 -5.33
CA ASP A 46 6.18 0.44 -4.02
C ASP A 46 5.62 -0.87 -3.41
N ASN A 47 4.31 -1.13 -3.58
CA ASN A 47 3.70 -2.37 -3.10
C ASN A 47 4.12 -3.59 -3.91
N SER A 48 4.25 -3.48 -5.23
CA SER A 48 4.76 -4.55 -6.08
C SER A 48 6.22 -4.89 -5.74
N LEU A 49 7.08 -3.89 -5.55
CA LEU A 49 8.48 -4.09 -5.13
C LEU A 49 8.56 -4.77 -3.76
N ASP A 50 7.84 -4.26 -2.76
CA ASP A 50 7.83 -4.86 -1.43
C ASP A 50 7.32 -6.31 -1.48
N ALA A 51 6.27 -6.61 -2.26
CA ALA A 51 5.72 -7.96 -2.38
C ALA A 51 6.70 -8.95 -3.03
N CYS A 52 7.40 -8.53 -4.08
CA CYS A 52 8.42 -9.34 -4.74
C CYS A 52 9.63 -9.58 -3.82
N GLU A 53 10.12 -8.53 -3.14
CA GLU A 53 11.26 -8.62 -2.23
C GLU A 53 10.96 -9.50 -1.01
N GLU A 54 9.76 -9.39 -0.43
CA GLU A 54 9.29 -10.25 0.66
C GLU A 54 9.20 -11.72 0.24
N ALA A 55 8.78 -11.99 -1.00
CA ALA A 55 8.69 -13.33 -1.58
C ALA A 55 10.00 -13.84 -2.20
N ARG A 56 11.08 -13.03 -2.20
CA ARG A 56 12.37 -13.33 -2.83
C ARG A 56 12.27 -13.61 -4.34
N ILE A 57 11.36 -12.90 -5.02
CA ILE A 57 11.18 -12.92 -6.47
C ILE A 57 11.85 -11.69 -7.06
N LEU A 58 12.52 -11.82 -8.20
CA LEU A 58 13.07 -10.66 -8.93
C LEU A 58 11.90 -9.85 -9.54
N PRO A 59 11.73 -8.58 -9.16
CA PRO A 59 10.55 -7.82 -9.58
C PRO A 59 10.55 -7.56 -11.09
N GLU A 60 9.39 -7.79 -11.71
CA GLU A 60 9.04 -7.37 -13.06
C GLU A 60 7.73 -6.61 -12.97
N ILE A 61 7.78 -5.31 -13.28
CA ILE A 61 6.66 -4.40 -13.08
C ILE A 61 6.34 -3.72 -14.41
N ARG A 62 5.09 -3.84 -14.83
CA ARG A 62 4.55 -3.17 -16.02
C ARG A 62 3.53 -2.14 -15.61
N VAL A 63 3.82 -0.87 -15.88
CA VAL A 63 2.92 0.26 -15.65
C VAL A 63 2.42 0.76 -17.00
N GLN A 64 1.10 0.87 -17.17
CA GLN A 64 0.47 1.38 -18.38
C GLN A 64 -0.54 2.45 -18.00
N ILE A 65 -0.51 3.59 -18.69
CA ILE A 65 -1.46 4.68 -18.48
C ILE A 65 -2.19 4.92 -19.79
N ASN A 66 -3.51 4.81 -19.80
CA ASN A 66 -4.34 5.09 -20.98
C ASN A 66 -5.18 6.35 -20.73
N LYS A 67 -5.27 7.25 -21.72
CA LYS A 67 -6.22 8.38 -21.72
C LYS A 67 -7.61 7.87 -22.11
N ILE A 68 -8.58 7.92 -21.20
CA ILE A 68 -9.96 7.47 -21.47
C ILE A 68 -10.84 8.64 -21.92
N ASP A 69 -10.75 9.78 -21.22
CA ASP A 69 -11.49 11.01 -21.57
C ASP A 69 -10.61 12.23 -21.24
N ASP A 70 -10.01 12.82 -22.26
CA ASP A 70 -9.09 13.96 -22.12
C ASP A 70 -9.82 15.21 -21.60
N LYS A 71 -11.08 15.45 -22.03
CA LYS A 71 -11.87 16.61 -21.60
C LYS A 71 -12.18 16.54 -20.09
N LYS A 72 -12.45 15.34 -19.58
CA LYS A 72 -12.73 15.11 -18.16
C LYS A 72 -11.48 14.76 -17.34
N ASN A 73 -10.30 14.72 -17.97
CA ASN A 73 -9.04 14.26 -17.40
C ASN A 73 -9.19 12.88 -16.73
N ILE A 74 -9.89 11.95 -17.38
CA ILE A 74 -10.03 10.57 -16.89
C ILE A 74 -8.96 9.72 -17.56
N ILE A 75 -8.15 9.08 -16.73
CA ILE A 75 -7.14 8.13 -17.14
C ILE A 75 -7.44 6.77 -16.54
N GLU A 76 -6.93 5.73 -17.19
CA GLU A 76 -6.87 4.38 -16.67
C GLU A 76 -5.41 4.06 -16.35
N LEU A 77 -5.13 3.78 -15.09
CA LEU A 77 -3.84 3.28 -14.62
C LEU A 77 -3.96 1.77 -14.48
N LYS A 78 -3.12 1.05 -15.21
CA LYS A 78 -2.94 -0.38 -15.14
C LYS A 78 -1.54 -0.67 -14.63
N THR A 79 -1.42 -1.41 -13.53
CA THR A 79 -0.13 -1.86 -12.99
C THR A 79 -0.18 -3.37 -12.84
N GLU A 80 0.82 -4.05 -13.38
CA GLU A 80 0.99 -5.50 -13.31
C GLU A 80 2.36 -5.82 -12.71
N ASP A 81 2.41 -6.81 -11.84
CA ASP A 81 3.65 -7.36 -11.29
C ASP A 81 3.71 -8.89 -11.38
N ASN A 82 4.92 -9.43 -11.20
CA ASN A 82 5.19 -10.85 -11.04
C ASN A 82 5.36 -11.25 -9.55
N GLY A 83 4.70 -10.54 -8.63
CA GLY A 83 4.75 -10.88 -7.21
C GLY A 83 4.06 -12.23 -6.90
N PRO A 84 4.00 -12.63 -5.62
CA PRO A 84 3.37 -13.90 -5.21
C PRO A 84 1.85 -13.96 -5.45
N GLY A 85 1.23 -12.84 -5.84
CA GLY A 85 -0.22 -12.68 -5.88
C GLY A 85 -0.83 -12.56 -4.48
N ILE A 86 -2.13 -12.31 -4.45
CA ILE A 86 -2.94 -12.18 -3.23
C ILE A 86 -4.09 -13.21 -3.27
N PRO A 87 -4.25 -14.06 -2.26
CA PRO A 87 -5.38 -14.98 -2.17
C PRO A 87 -6.71 -14.24 -2.19
N LYS A 88 -7.71 -14.77 -2.92
CA LYS A 88 -9.02 -14.11 -3.12
C LYS A 88 -9.66 -13.57 -1.83
N ARG A 89 -9.60 -14.35 -0.74
CA ARG A 89 -10.17 -13.98 0.58
C ARG A 89 -9.49 -12.76 1.22
N SER A 90 -8.24 -12.49 0.86
CA SER A 90 -7.43 -11.40 1.42
C SER A 90 -7.50 -10.12 0.58
N ILE A 91 -7.83 -10.23 -0.72
CA ILE A 91 -7.91 -9.07 -1.63
C ILE A 91 -8.88 -8.01 -1.06
N GLU A 92 -10.01 -8.44 -0.52
CA GLU A 92 -11.00 -7.56 0.11
C GLU A 92 -10.39 -6.67 1.20
N LYS A 93 -9.60 -7.27 2.09
CA LYS A 93 -9.02 -6.56 3.23
C LYS A 93 -7.87 -5.65 2.79
N VAL A 94 -7.06 -6.09 1.83
CA VAL A 94 -5.90 -5.33 1.33
C VAL A 94 -6.35 -4.06 0.59
N PHE A 95 -7.40 -4.14 -0.23
CA PHE A 95 -7.82 -3.03 -1.09
C PHE A 95 -9.03 -2.25 -0.58
N GLY A 96 -9.83 -2.82 0.32
CA GLY A 96 -11.11 -2.26 0.74
C GLY A 96 -11.21 -1.96 2.24
N GLN A 97 -10.10 -1.98 2.97
CA GLN A 97 -10.06 -1.54 4.36
C GLN A 97 -8.86 -0.59 4.56
N LEU A 98 -9.13 0.63 5.05
CA LEU A 98 -8.06 1.55 5.43
C LEU A 98 -7.42 1.10 6.73
N LEU A 99 -6.11 1.32 6.83
CA LEU A 99 -5.27 0.91 7.95
C LEU A 99 -5.22 -0.61 8.16
N PHE A 100 -5.36 -1.37 7.08
CA PHE A 100 -5.18 -2.80 7.09
C PHE A 100 -3.83 -3.16 6.46
N GLY A 101 -3.02 -3.97 7.17
CA GLY A 101 -1.75 -4.44 6.63
C GLY A 101 -0.90 -5.16 7.67
N SER A 102 -0.08 -6.08 7.19
CA SER A 102 0.92 -6.81 8.00
C SER A 102 2.05 -5.90 8.53
N ARG A 103 2.19 -4.69 7.96
CA ARG A 103 3.30 -3.76 8.22
C ARG A 103 3.12 -2.87 9.45
N PHE A 104 1.93 -2.86 10.07
CA PHE A 104 1.61 -1.96 11.18
C PHE A 104 2.19 -2.34 12.55
N HIS A 105 2.30 -3.64 12.81
CA HIS A 105 2.63 -4.15 14.14
C HIS A 105 4.12 -4.50 14.27
N ALA A 106 4.87 -4.45 13.15
CA ALA A 106 6.28 -4.76 13.09
C ALA A 106 7.08 -3.49 12.79
N ILE A 107 8.07 -3.18 13.63
CA ILE A 107 9.05 -2.13 13.33
C ILE A 107 10.05 -2.75 12.35
N ARG A 108 9.82 -2.52 11.06
CA ARG A 108 10.71 -2.95 9.98
C ARG A 108 10.81 -1.85 8.94
N GLN A 109 11.95 -1.78 8.24
CA GLN A 109 12.10 -0.89 7.10
C GLN A 109 11.24 -1.42 5.94
N SER A 110 10.31 -0.60 5.45
CA SER A 110 9.50 -0.86 4.25
C SER A 110 9.18 0.45 3.54
N ARG A 111 8.79 0.39 2.27
CA ARG A 111 8.42 1.59 1.49
C ARG A 111 7.10 2.18 1.99
N GLY A 112 6.13 1.32 2.31
CA GLY A 112 4.87 1.71 2.95
C GLY A 112 4.86 1.44 4.46
N GLN A 113 4.46 2.44 5.26
CA GLN A 113 4.40 2.33 6.73
C GLN A 113 2.97 2.21 7.28
N GLN A 114 2.01 2.92 6.68
CA GLN A 114 0.70 3.18 7.28
C GLN A 114 -0.46 2.44 6.61
N GLY A 115 -0.24 1.46 5.72
CA GLY A 115 -1.32 0.65 5.10
C GLY A 115 -2.52 1.44 4.55
N ILE A 116 -2.29 2.67 4.08
CA ILE A 116 -3.29 3.56 3.46
C ILE A 116 -3.08 3.73 1.96
N GLY A 117 -1.91 3.33 1.44
CA GLY A 117 -1.45 3.66 0.09
C GLY A 117 -2.42 3.21 -1.00
N ILE A 118 -2.48 1.91 -1.26
CA ILE A 118 -3.27 1.37 -2.37
C ILE A 118 -4.79 1.52 -2.14
N THR A 119 -5.26 1.38 -0.90
CA THR A 119 -6.66 1.64 -0.52
C THR A 119 -7.03 3.11 -0.77
N GLY A 120 -6.10 4.04 -0.59
CA GLY A 120 -6.27 5.45 -0.94
C GLY A 120 -6.47 5.65 -2.44
N VAL A 121 -5.77 4.90 -3.28
CA VAL A 121 -5.95 4.90 -4.75
C VAL A 121 -7.33 4.36 -5.12
N VAL A 122 -7.78 3.27 -4.49
CA VAL A 122 -9.13 2.70 -4.68
C VAL A 122 -10.20 3.74 -4.32
N MET A 123 -10.05 4.38 -3.16
CA MET A 123 -10.97 5.42 -2.69
C MET A 123 -10.98 6.61 -3.65
N TYR A 124 -9.82 7.12 -4.07
CA TYR A 124 -9.73 8.26 -4.99
C TYR A 124 -10.36 7.95 -6.36
N SER A 125 -10.12 6.76 -6.88
CA SER A 125 -10.72 6.28 -8.13
C SER A 125 -12.26 6.28 -8.04
N GLN A 126 -12.80 5.70 -6.96
CA GLN A 126 -14.24 5.66 -6.72
C GLN A 126 -14.83 7.07 -6.54
N LEU A 127 -14.17 7.97 -5.80
CA LEU A 127 -14.66 9.33 -5.58
C LEU A 127 -14.65 10.19 -6.85
N THR A 128 -13.70 9.97 -7.75
CA THR A 128 -13.53 10.82 -8.94
C THR A 128 -14.27 10.32 -10.17
N THR A 129 -14.40 9.01 -10.36
CA THR A 129 -15.04 8.41 -11.54
C THR A 129 -16.27 7.54 -11.21
N GLY A 130 -16.49 7.21 -9.93
CA GLY A 130 -17.54 6.28 -9.51
C GLY A 130 -17.26 4.82 -9.86
N ARG A 131 -16.12 4.52 -10.50
CA ARG A 131 -15.75 3.16 -10.91
C ARG A 131 -14.98 2.47 -9.80
N LYS A 132 -15.23 1.17 -9.67
CA LYS A 132 -14.45 0.28 -8.81
C LYS A 132 -13.10 -0.04 -9.45
N THR A 133 -12.15 -0.43 -8.63
CA THR A 133 -10.83 -0.89 -9.07
C THR A 133 -10.93 -2.36 -9.41
N HIS A 134 -10.53 -2.71 -10.63
CA HIS A 134 -10.47 -4.09 -11.08
C HIS A 134 -9.16 -4.71 -10.59
N VAL A 135 -9.25 -5.83 -9.88
CA VAL A 135 -8.09 -6.57 -9.38
C VAL A 135 -8.12 -7.97 -9.96
N ARG A 136 -7.01 -8.33 -10.60
CA ARG A 136 -6.75 -9.66 -11.11
C ARG A 136 -5.50 -10.21 -10.43
N SER A 137 -5.61 -11.34 -9.75
CA SER A 137 -4.56 -11.87 -8.88
C SER A 137 -4.39 -13.36 -9.08
N LYS A 138 -3.16 -13.82 -9.30
CA LYS A 138 -2.85 -15.24 -9.44
C LYS A 138 -1.77 -15.65 -8.44
N ILE A 139 -2.03 -16.72 -7.70
CA ILE A 139 -1.07 -17.35 -6.80
C ILE A 139 -0.54 -18.63 -7.47
N ALA A 140 0.74 -18.94 -7.29
CA ALA A 140 1.41 -20.07 -7.96
C ALA A 140 0.72 -21.43 -7.74
N THR A 141 0.04 -21.61 -6.61
CA THR A 141 -0.69 -22.84 -6.28
C THR A 141 -2.04 -22.98 -6.99
N GLU A 142 -2.55 -21.92 -7.63
CA GLU A 142 -3.85 -21.92 -8.31
C GLU A 142 -3.68 -21.88 -9.84
N THR A 143 -4.50 -22.67 -10.54
CA THR A 143 -4.47 -22.73 -12.02
C THR A 143 -5.05 -21.47 -12.67
N SER A 144 -6.12 -20.92 -12.08
CA SER A 144 -6.83 -19.72 -12.55
C SER A 144 -6.51 -18.49 -11.70
N ALA A 145 -6.47 -17.30 -12.31
CA ALA A 145 -6.43 -16.03 -11.61
C ALA A 145 -7.80 -15.68 -11.00
N ALA A 146 -7.81 -15.14 -9.78
CA ALA A 146 -8.99 -14.57 -9.16
C ALA A 146 -9.24 -13.15 -9.67
N ILE A 147 -10.49 -12.84 -10.00
CA ILE A 147 -10.93 -11.52 -10.43
C ILE A 147 -11.93 -10.96 -9.43
N VAL A 148 -11.78 -9.68 -9.09
CA VAL A 148 -12.77 -8.96 -8.30
C VAL A 148 -12.69 -7.45 -8.57
N ASP A 149 -13.86 -6.82 -8.70
CA ASP A 149 -13.97 -5.36 -8.70
C ASP A 149 -14.20 -4.87 -7.27
N ILE A 150 -13.28 -4.07 -6.74
CA ILE A 150 -13.28 -3.59 -5.37
C ILE A 150 -13.55 -2.09 -5.31
N GLY A 151 -14.50 -1.72 -4.47
CA GLY A 151 -14.68 -0.36 -3.95
C GLY A 151 -14.58 -0.31 -2.43
N LEU A 152 -14.77 0.88 -1.86
CA LEU A 152 -14.74 1.15 -0.43
C LEU A 152 -16.05 1.82 0.00
N ASP A 153 -16.74 1.24 0.98
CA ASP A 153 -17.81 1.92 1.73
C ASP A 153 -17.15 2.79 2.80
N THR A 154 -17.13 4.10 2.56
CA THR A 154 -16.43 5.06 3.42
C THR A 154 -17.12 5.28 4.78
N ARG A 155 -18.40 4.89 4.92
CA ARG A 155 -19.10 4.99 6.22
C ARG A 155 -18.78 3.80 7.12
N LYS A 156 -18.64 2.61 6.53
CA LYS A 156 -18.39 1.37 7.27
C LYS A 156 -16.91 0.97 7.31
N ASN A 157 -16.05 1.62 6.54
CA ASN A 157 -14.66 1.21 6.29
C ASN A 157 -14.57 -0.27 5.90
N LYS A 158 -15.43 -0.68 4.95
CA LYS A 158 -15.49 -2.06 4.43
C LYS A 158 -15.47 -2.04 2.92
N ALA A 159 -14.95 -3.12 2.34
CA ALA A 159 -14.92 -3.27 0.90
C ALA A 159 -16.32 -3.47 0.33
N THR A 160 -16.53 -3.03 -0.91
CA THR A 160 -17.69 -3.39 -1.72
C THR A 160 -17.24 -4.14 -2.96
N LYS A 161 -17.58 -5.44 -3.03
CA LYS A 161 -17.16 -6.33 -4.11
C LYS A 161 -18.25 -6.52 -5.18
N THR A 162 -17.82 -6.62 -6.43
CA THR A 162 -18.66 -6.98 -7.59
C THR A 162 -17.81 -7.78 -8.58
N ASN A 163 -18.46 -8.41 -9.56
CA ASN A 163 -17.79 -9.11 -10.67
C ASN A 163 -16.74 -10.14 -10.17
N GLU A 164 -17.12 -10.94 -9.18
CA GLU A 164 -16.24 -11.96 -8.63
C GLU A 164 -16.17 -13.17 -9.56
N GLY A 165 -14.97 -13.48 -10.03
CA GLY A 165 -14.77 -14.56 -10.98
C GLY A 165 -13.41 -15.22 -10.86
N ARG A 166 -13.16 -16.15 -11.78
CA ARG A 166 -11.85 -16.75 -12.03
C ARG A 166 -11.67 -16.80 -13.54
N GLU A 167 -10.46 -16.48 -14.02
CA GLU A 167 -10.10 -16.61 -15.43
C GLU A 167 -8.72 -17.24 -15.60
N LEU A 168 -8.48 -17.78 -16.79
CA LEU A 168 -7.14 -18.12 -17.22
C LEU A 168 -6.40 -16.84 -17.57
N TRP A 169 -5.17 -16.70 -17.07
CA TRP A 169 -4.33 -15.54 -17.35
C TRP A 169 -3.20 -15.96 -18.28
N GLU A 170 -3.38 -15.64 -19.55
CA GLU A 170 -2.37 -15.80 -20.60
C GLU A 170 -1.55 -14.52 -20.74
N CYS A 171 -0.23 -14.69 -20.79
CA CYS A 171 0.73 -13.65 -21.09
C CYS A 171 0.73 -13.37 -22.61
N PRO A 172 1.24 -12.20 -23.06
CA PRO A 172 1.27 -11.86 -24.48
C PRO A 172 2.07 -12.82 -25.37
N ASP A 173 2.96 -13.61 -24.79
CA ASP A 173 3.77 -14.64 -25.46
C ASP A 173 3.05 -16.00 -25.57
N GLY A 174 1.80 -16.09 -25.11
CA GLY A 174 1.00 -17.32 -25.11
C GLY A 174 1.30 -18.24 -23.93
N THR A 175 2.20 -17.86 -23.01
CA THR A 175 2.46 -18.62 -21.79
C THR A 175 1.40 -18.31 -20.72
N MET A 176 1.19 -19.25 -19.80
CA MET A 176 0.31 -19.00 -18.66
C MET A 176 1.07 -18.24 -17.58
N LYS A 177 0.50 -17.13 -17.09
CA LYS A 177 1.06 -16.42 -15.93
C LYS A 177 1.16 -17.39 -14.76
N GLU A 178 2.31 -17.52 -14.12
CA GLU A 178 2.47 -18.42 -12.97
C GLU A 178 1.92 -17.79 -11.69
N HIS A 179 2.35 -16.56 -11.40
CA HIS A 179 1.92 -15.75 -10.26
C HIS A 179 2.01 -14.27 -10.60
N GLY A 180 1.26 -13.44 -9.88
CA GLY A 180 1.28 -12.00 -10.06
C GLY A 180 0.01 -11.30 -9.64
N LEU A 181 0.04 -9.98 -9.73
CA LEU A 181 -1.07 -9.11 -9.41
C LEU A 181 -1.19 -8.04 -10.49
N GLU A 182 -2.41 -7.79 -10.94
CA GLU A 182 -2.76 -6.69 -11.82
C GLU A 182 -3.86 -5.86 -11.17
N ILE A 183 -3.65 -4.55 -11.17
CA ILE A 183 -4.58 -3.55 -10.65
C ILE A 183 -4.90 -2.59 -11.79
N THR A 184 -6.17 -2.49 -12.13
CA THR A 184 -6.67 -1.52 -13.12
C THR A 184 -7.66 -0.57 -12.45
N CYS A 185 -7.33 0.72 -12.45
CA CYS A 185 -8.15 1.75 -11.81
C CYS A 185 -8.36 2.96 -12.73
N ARG A 186 -9.55 3.54 -12.66
CA ARG A 186 -9.91 4.75 -13.41
C ARG A 186 -10.09 5.91 -12.46
N MET A 187 -9.34 6.98 -12.68
CA MET A 187 -9.35 8.14 -11.81
C MET A 187 -9.24 9.44 -12.61
N LYS A 188 -9.68 10.55 -12.00
CA LYS A 188 -9.38 11.88 -12.55
C LYS A 188 -7.93 12.23 -12.27
N ALA A 189 -7.11 12.34 -13.30
CA ALA A 189 -5.71 12.67 -13.19
C ALA A 189 -5.17 13.22 -14.51
N LYS A 190 -4.06 13.96 -14.43
CA LYS A 190 -3.43 14.57 -15.61
C LYS A 190 -2.01 14.05 -15.75
N TYR A 191 -1.71 13.48 -16.91
CA TYR A 191 -0.34 13.13 -17.26
C TYR A 191 0.41 14.40 -17.70
N GLN A 192 1.61 14.61 -17.16
CA GLN A 192 2.50 15.70 -17.55
C GLN A 192 3.91 15.15 -17.82
N ARG A 193 4.57 15.70 -18.84
CA ARG A 193 5.99 15.47 -19.11
C ARG A 193 6.85 16.44 -18.29
N GLY A 194 8.11 16.08 -18.03
CA GLY A 194 9.08 16.94 -17.31
C GLY A 194 9.58 16.37 -15.98
N ARG A 195 10.10 17.22 -15.09
CA ARG A 195 10.78 16.80 -13.84
C ARG A 195 9.86 16.14 -12.82
N GLN A 196 8.59 16.54 -12.78
CA GLN A 196 7.57 15.97 -11.90
C GLN A 196 6.63 15.03 -12.69
N SER A 197 7.20 14.20 -13.55
CA SER A 197 6.44 13.24 -14.36
C SER A 197 6.51 11.83 -13.78
N VAL A 198 5.54 10.99 -14.17
CA VAL A 198 5.57 9.55 -13.88
C VAL A 198 6.84 8.90 -14.45
N TYR A 199 7.23 9.30 -15.66
CA TYR A 199 8.47 8.84 -16.30
C TYR A 199 9.69 9.08 -15.41
N GLN A 200 9.85 10.31 -14.89
CA GLN A 200 10.99 10.64 -14.05
C GLN A 200 10.96 9.87 -12.72
N TYR A 201 9.79 9.67 -12.14
CA TYR A 201 9.65 8.81 -10.95
C TYR A 201 10.12 7.38 -11.23
N LEU A 202 9.60 6.73 -12.27
CA LEU A 202 9.95 5.35 -12.61
C LEU A 202 11.43 5.20 -12.98
N ARG A 203 12.01 6.18 -13.69
CA ARG A 203 13.45 6.24 -13.98
C ARG A 203 14.29 6.34 -12.71
N MET A 204 13.90 7.17 -11.74
CA MET A 204 14.62 7.26 -10.47
C MET A 204 14.46 5.96 -9.66
N THR A 205 13.28 5.34 -9.71
CA THR A 205 13.01 4.07 -9.05
C THR A 205 13.87 2.95 -9.63
N SER A 206 14.07 2.87 -10.95
CA SER A 206 14.94 1.84 -11.56
C SER A 206 16.42 2.03 -11.20
N ILE A 207 16.89 3.27 -11.04
CA ILE A 207 18.26 3.56 -10.58
C ILE A 207 18.47 3.07 -9.13
N VAL A 208 17.49 3.32 -8.25
CA VAL A 208 17.58 2.94 -6.83
C VAL A 208 17.35 1.44 -6.61
N ASN A 209 16.58 0.80 -7.48
CA ASN A 209 16.24 -0.64 -7.40
C ASN A 209 16.79 -1.37 -8.63
N PRO A 210 18.12 -1.56 -8.72
CA PRO A 210 18.75 -2.13 -9.91
C PRO A 210 18.37 -3.60 -10.16
N HIS A 211 17.75 -4.27 -9.19
CA HIS A 211 17.22 -5.63 -9.31
C HIS A 211 15.83 -5.71 -9.95
N ALA A 212 15.14 -4.58 -10.11
CA ALA A 212 13.81 -4.53 -10.69
C ALA A 212 13.87 -4.29 -12.21
N ASP A 213 13.06 -5.03 -12.96
CA ASP A 213 12.76 -4.74 -14.35
C ASP A 213 11.46 -3.92 -14.40
N ILE A 214 11.50 -2.74 -15.02
CA ILE A 214 10.35 -1.83 -15.06
C ILE A 214 10.05 -1.46 -16.51
N THR A 215 8.84 -1.79 -16.96
CA THR A 215 8.29 -1.36 -18.25
C THR A 215 7.19 -0.33 -18.03
N PHE A 216 7.27 0.80 -18.72
CA PHE A 216 6.27 1.87 -18.69
C PHE A 216 5.73 2.14 -20.08
N VAL A 217 4.41 2.07 -20.25
CA VAL A 217 3.71 2.51 -21.45
C VAL A 217 3.00 3.82 -21.13
N ASP A 218 3.44 4.88 -21.79
CA ASP A 218 2.88 6.21 -21.59
C ASP A 218 1.52 6.37 -22.29
N PRO A 219 0.77 7.45 -22.00
CA PRO A 219 -0.54 7.67 -22.62
C PRO A 219 -0.53 7.99 -24.11
N ASP A 220 0.64 8.28 -24.68
CA ASP A 220 0.83 8.53 -26.09
C ASP A 220 1.28 7.24 -26.83
N GLY A 221 1.52 6.16 -26.10
CA GLY A 221 1.89 4.83 -26.59
C GLY A 221 3.40 4.57 -26.62
N GLU A 222 4.22 5.52 -26.14
CA GLU A 222 5.66 5.32 -26.04
C GLU A 222 5.98 4.27 -24.96
N VAL A 223 6.81 3.29 -25.32
CA VAL A 223 7.27 2.24 -24.40
C VAL A 223 8.65 2.61 -23.90
N HIS A 224 8.79 2.71 -22.58
CA HIS A 224 10.05 2.90 -21.89
C HIS A 224 10.36 1.66 -21.07
N HIS A 225 11.51 1.06 -21.32
CA HIS A 225 11.95 -0.14 -20.61
C HIS A 225 13.26 0.15 -19.88
N TRP A 226 13.27 -0.12 -18.57
CA TRP A 226 14.46 -0.09 -17.73
C TRP A 226 14.76 -1.51 -17.27
N PRO A 227 15.69 -2.22 -17.93
CA PRO A 227 16.03 -3.59 -17.58
C PRO A 227 16.75 -3.64 -16.23
N ARG A 228 16.60 -4.75 -15.52
CA ARG A 228 17.39 -5.00 -14.31
C ARG A 228 18.89 -5.08 -14.65
N VAL A 229 19.70 -4.55 -13.75
CA VAL A 229 21.18 -4.53 -13.85
C VAL A 229 21.81 -5.60 -12.96
N THR A 230 21.07 -6.10 -11.96
CA THR A 230 21.54 -7.15 -11.05
C THR A 230 20.44 -8.15 -10.74
N GLU A 231 20.82 -9.41 -10.54
CA GLU A 231 19.93 -10.46 -10.05
C GLU A 231 20.06 -10.66 -8.53
N ARG A 232 20.93 -9.87 -7.88
CA ARG A 232 21.12 -9.94 -6.44
C ARG A 232 20.07 -9.08 -5.73
N LEU A 233 19.10 -9.75 -5.13
CA LEU A 233 18.12 -9.11 -4.25
C LEU A 233 18.79 -8.50 -2.99
N PRO A 234 18.25 -7.37 -2.48
CA PRO A 234 18.63 -6.82 -1.18
C PRO A 234 18.54 -7.85 -0.05
N ARG A 235 19.25 -7.62 1.05
CA ARG A 235 19.12 -8.47 2.26
C ARG A 235 17.69 -8.40 2.79
N LYS A 236 17.19 -9.52 3.33
CA LYS A 236 15.88 -9.57 3.97
C LYS A 236 15.86 -8.60 5.15
N VAL A 237 14.82 -7.79 5.24
CA VAL A 237 14.59 -6.91 6.38
C VAL A 237 13.89 -7.71 7.47
N GLU A 238 14.48 -7.73 8.66
CA GLU A 238 13.90 -8.36 9.84
C GLU A 238 13.21 -7.32 10.71
N SER A 239 12.16 -7.75 11.42
CA SER A 239 11.50 -6.89 12.41
C SER A 239 12.42 -6.72 13.61
N ILE A 240 12.53 -5.49 14.08
CA ILE A 240 13.31 -5.16 15.28
C ILE A 240 12.39 -4.77 16.44
N LYS A 241 12.96 -4.80 17.64
CA LYS A 241 12.35 -4.20 18.83
C LYS A 241 12.60 -2.69 18.85
N PRO A 242 11.74 -1.89 19.49
CA PRO A 242 11.98 -0.46 19.63
C PRO A 242 13.27 -0.18 20.41
N HIS A 243 13.95 0.93 20.08
CA HIS A 243 15.10 1.41 20.85
C HIS A 243 14.63 2.37 21.96
N PRO A 244 15.13 2.28 23.20
CA PRO A 244 14.64 3.06 24.35
C PRO A 244 14.63 4.58 24.12
N HIS A 245 15.66 5.11 23.46
CA HIS A 245 15.80 6.55 23.19
C HIS A 245 14.64 7.13 22.36
N GLY A 246 13.97 6.31 21.53
CA GLY A 246 12.88 6.76 20.65
C GLY A 246 11.49 6.62 21.27
N ILE A 247 11.39 6.22 22.54
CA ILE A 247 10.11 5.86 23.15
C ILE A 247 9.54 7.02 23.94
N HIS A 248 8.28 7.34 23.68
CA HIS A 248 7.50 8.28 24.47
C HIS A 248 6.72 7.58 25.58
N LEU A 249 6.37 8.33 26.63
CA LEU A 249 5.66 7.82 27.80
C LEU A 249 4.38 7.05 27.46
N GLY A 250 3.57 7.53 26.52
CA GLY A 250 2.35 6.81 26.12
C GLY A 250 2.62 5.45 25.46
N THR A 251 3.72 5.32 24.70
CA THR A 251 4.13 4.03 24.13
C THR A 251 4.65 3.11 25.23
N LEU A 252 5.47 3.64 26.15
CA LEU A 252 5.96 2.89 27.30
C LEU A 252 4.82 2.37 28.17
N GLN A 253 3.82 3.21 28.48
CA GLN A 253 2.63 2.83 29.24
C GLN A 253 1.89 1.67 28.57
N ARG A 254 1.62 1.77 27.26
CA ARG A 254 0.99 0.69 26.50
C ARG A 254 1.80 -0.60 26.57
N MET A 255 3.12 -0.52 26.35
CA MET A 255 4.02 -1.68 26.43
C MET A 255 4.00 -2.32 27.83
N CYS A 256 3.96 -1.51 28.90
CA CYS A 256 3.85 -2.01 30.27
C CYS A 256 2.50 -2.69 30.52
N THR A 257 1.40 -2.18 29.96
CA THR A 257 0.06 -2.78 30.09
C THR A 257 -0.07 -4.09 29.30
N GLU A 258 0.54 -4.18 28.12
CA GLU A 258 0.50 -5.37 27.26
C GLU A 258 1.50 -6.45 27.69
N SER A 259 2.52 -6.07 28.45
CA SER A 259 3.57 -6.99 28.90
C SER A 259 3.08 -7.97 29.96
N THR A 260 3.51 -9.22 29.81
CA THR A 260 3.30 -10.29 30.81
C THR A 260 4.48 -10.47 31.77
N ASP A 261 5.57 -9.70 31.58
CA ASP A 261 6.74 -9.78 32.44
C ASP A 261 6.46 -9.21 33.84
N SER A 262 6.72 -10.01 34.88
CA SER A 262 6.52 -9.62 36.29
C SER A 262 7.63 -8.72 36.86
N ARG A 263 8.78 -8.62 36.19
CA ARG A 263 9.94 -7.84 36.63
C ARG A 263 10.30 -6.78 35.59
N MET A 264 10.50 -5.54 36.06
CA MET A 264 10.87 -4.42 35.19
C MET A 264 12.20 -4.64 34.47
N THR A 265 13.17 -5.29 35.11
CA THR A 265 14.44 -5.67 34.47
C THR A 265 14.24 -6.64 33.29
N SER A 266 13.33 -7.61 33.43
CA SER A 266 12.98 -8.56 32.36
C SER A 266 12.25 -7.83 31.23
N PHE A 267 11.30 -6.96 31.59
CA PHE A 267 10.57 -6.14 30.62
C PHE A 267 11.53 -5.31 29.76
N LEU A 268 12.46 -4.57 30.39
CA LEU A 268 13.39 -3.70 29.69
C LEU A 268 14.34 -4.48 28.75
N TYR A 269 14.85 -5.62 29.21
CA TYR A 269 15.71 -6.50 28.41
C TYR A 269 14.97 -7.17 27.24
N LYS A 270 13.74 -7.65 27.46
CA LYS A 270 13.01 -8.42 26.46
C LYS A 270 12.31 -7.55 25.43
N ASN A 271 11.87 -6.35 25.78
CA ASN A 271 11.01 -5.54 24.90
C ASN A 271 11.76 -4.44 24.13
N PHE A 272 12.99 -4.11 24.52
CA PHE A 272 13.79 -3.10 23.84
C PHE A 272 15.03 -3.68 23.15
N SER A 273 15.41 -3.06 22.05
CA SER A 273 16.67 -3.34 21.36
C SER A 273 17.82 -2.60 22.06
N GLY A 274 18.98 -3.25 22.18
CA GLY A 274 20.19 -2.64 22.75
C GLY A 274 20.21 -2.55 24.29
N VAL A 275 19.22 -3.10 24.99
CA VAL A 275 19.20 -3.11 26.46
C VAL A 275 19.72 -4.46 26.96
N SER A 276 20.93 -4.47 27.52
CA SER A 276 21.44 -5.65 28.23
C SER A 276 20.87 -5.73 29.65
N SER A 277 20.94 -6.90 30.28
CA SER A 277 20.49 -7.07 31.68
C SER A 277 21.25 -6.14 32.65
N ARG A 278 22.50 -5.79 32.36
CA ARG A 278 23.28 -4.81 33.13
C ARG A 278 22.72 -3.40 32.95
N ALA A 279 22.51 -2.98 31.70
CA ALA A 279 21.95 -1.67 31.40
C ALA A 279 20.54 -1.49 31.98
N ALA A 280 19.72 -2.55 31.95
CA ALA A 280 18.38 -2.54 32.55
C ALA A 280 18.42 -2.30 34.07
N LYS A 281 19.41 -2.83 34.79
CA LYS A 281 19.56 -2.57 36.23
C LYS A 281 20.00 -1.13 36.49
N GLN A 282 21.00 -0.65 35.75
CA GLN A 282 21.48 0.73 35.87
C GLN A 282 20.39 1.75 35.57
N LEU A 283 19.52 1.49 34.58
CA LEU A 283 18.37 2.34 34.27
C LEU A 283 17.31 2.40 35.37
N LEU A 284 17.24 1.41 36.25
CA LEU A 284 16.30 1.38 37.38
C LEU A 284 16.89 1.93 38.67
N GLU A 285 18.22 2.03 38.74
CA GLU A 285 18.94 2.65 39.86
C GLU A 285 19.06 4.17 39.73
N ALA A 286 18.97 4.69 38.49
CA ALA A 286 18.95 6.11 38.16
C ALA A 286 17.56 6.74 38.36
#